data_AF-A0A5A7NUW0-F1
#
_entry.id   AF-A0A5A7NUW0-F1
#
_cell.length_a   1.000
_cell.length_b   1.000
_cell.length_c   1.000
_cell.angle_alpha   90.00
_cell.angle_beta   90.00
_cell.angle_gamma   90.00
#
_symmetry.space_group_name_H-M   'P 1'
#
loop_
_entity.id
_entity.type
_entity.pdbx_description
1 polymer ?
#
loop_
_entity_poly.entity_id
_entity_poly.type
_entity_poly.pdbx_seq_one_letter_code
_entity_poly.pdbx_strand_id
1 'polypeptide(L)' 'MRSMLTTFINALMSAEADAVCGAEYGARSEERTNSRNGYRYRGFDTRAGTLDVAVPKLRQGSYFPDWLLERWRRA' A
#
# COMPACT_ATOMS: atom_id res chain seq x y z
N MET A 1 8.47 -10.90 14.83
CA MET A 1 8.97 -10.87 13.44
C MET A 1 7.87 -10.54 12.43
N ARG A 2 6.78 -11.33 12.37
CA ARG A 2 5.63 -11.08 11.47
C ARG A 2 5.10 -9.65 11.52
N SER A 3 4.83 -9.14 12.72
CA SER A 3 4.32 -7.79 12.95
C SER A 3 5.24 -6.70 12.41
N MET A 4 6.55 -6.81 12.65
CA MET A 4 7.54 -5.85 12.15
C MET A 4 7.57 -5.82 10.62
N LEU A 5 7.55 -6.99 9.96
CA LEU A 5 7.49 -7.06 8.50
C LEU A 5 6.21 -6.43 7.94
N THR A 6 5.06 -6.74 8.54
CA THR A 6 3.78 -6.13 8.15
C THR A 6 3.82 -4.60 8.28
N THR A 7 4.34 -4.08 9.39
CA THR A 7 4.49 -2.62 9.57
C THR A 7 5.41 -2.02 8.52
N PHE A 8 6.55 -2.63 8.25
CA PHE A 8 7.52 -2.12 7.28
C PHE A 8 6.95 -2.10 5.86
N ILE A 9 6.29 -3.19 5.44
CA ILE A 9 5.67 -3.31 4.12
C ILE A 9 4.54 -2.29 3.97
N ASN A 10 3.68 -2.14 4.98
CA ASN A 10 2.60 -1.15 4.95
C ASN A 10 3.13 0.29 4.90
N ALA A 11 4.25 0.57 5.58
CA ALA A 11 4.89 1.88 5.53
C ALA A 11 5.47 2.18 4.13
N LEU A 12 6.17 1.22 3.52
CA LEU A 12 6.70 1.37 2.15
C LEU A 12 5.59 1.62 1.13
N MET A 13 4.51 0.83 1.17
CA MET A 13 3.37 1.04 0.29
C MET A 13 2.67 2.39 0.53
N SER A 14 2.63 2.84 1.79
CA SER A 14 2.05 4.15 2.12
C SER A 14 2.88 5.29 1.53
N ALA A 15 4.21 5.20 1.61
CA ALA A 15 5.12 6.18 1.04
C ALA A 15 5.02 6.26 -0.49
N GLU A 16 4.96 5.11 -1.17
CA GLU A 16 4.73 5.09 -2.62
C GLU A 16 3.37 5.71 -2.99
N ALA A 17 2.31 5.39 -2.24
CA ALA A 17 1.00 5.97 -2.50
C ALA A 17 0.96 7.48 -2.28
N ASP A 18 1.71 8.00 -1.31
CA ASP A 18 1.86 9.44 -1.07
C ASP A 18 2.61 10.14 -2.19
N ALA A 19 3.68 9.52 -2.70
CA ALA A 19 4.39 10.00 -3.89
C ALA A 19 3.47 10.05 -5.12
N VAL A 20 2.63 9.02 -5.32
CA VAL A 20 1.64 8.99 -6.41
C VAL A 20 0.55 10.06 -6.22
N CYS A 21 0.14 10.36 -4.98
CA CYS A 21 -0.85 11.41 -4.71
C CYS A 21 -0.25 12.83 -4.79
N GLY A 22 1.07 12.96 -4.80
CA GLY A 22 1.78 14.24 -4.71
C GLY A 22 1.72 14.87 -3.32
N ALA A 23 1.32 14.11 -2.30
CA ALA A 23 1.21 14.61 -0.93
C ALA A 23 0.98 13.47 0.08
N GLU A 24 1.45 13.68 1.30
CA GLU A 24 1.24 12.77 2.43
C GLU A 24 -0.25 12.60 2.78
N TYR A 25 -0.60 11.48 3.42
CA TYR A 25 -1.95 11.26 3.91
C TYR A 25 -2.45 12.38 4.83
N GLY A 26 -3.63 12.93 4.53
CA GLY A 26 -4.30 13.91 5.39
C GLY A 26 -3.64 15.29 5.45
N ALA A 27 -2.42 15.47 4.94
CA ALA A 27 -1.76 16.77 4.85
C ALA A 27 -2.49 17.70 3.87
N ARG A 28 -2.44 19.02 4.04
CA ARG A 28 -2.85 19.95 2.98
C ARG A 28 -1.64 20.25 2.09
N SER A 29 -1.81 20.14 0.78
CA SER A 29 -0.76 20.42 -0.20
C SER A 29 -1.41 20.86 -1.51
N GLU A 30 -0.83 21.86 -2.16
CA GLU A 30 -1.23 22.35 -3.48
C GLU A 30 -0.82 21.39 -4.60
N GLU A 31 0.22 20.57 -4.36
CA GLU A 31 0.72 19.56 -5.31
C GLU A 31 -0.16 18.31 -5.37
N ARG A 32 -1.18 18.21 -4.51
CA ARG A 32 -2.04 17.03 -4.44
C ARG A 32 -2.89 16.89 -5.70
N THR A 33 -2.69 15.77 -6.40
CA THR A 33 -3.46 15.41 -7.59
C THR A 33 -4.47 14.29 -7.35
N ASN A 34 -4.30 13.52 -6.26
CA ASN A 34 -5.16 12.39 -5.91
C ASN A 34 -5.27 12.22 -4.39
N SER A 35 -6.15 11.35 -3.91
CA SER A 35 -6.26 11.03 -2.49
C SER A 35 -6.38 9.53 -2.25
N ARG A 36 -5.90 9.10 -1.09
CA ARG A 36 -6.11 7.73 -0.61
C ARG A 36 -7.53 7.58 -0.07
N ASN A 37 -8.18 6.46 -0.40
CA ASN A 37 -9.56 6.17 -0.01
C ASN A 37 -9.67 4.78 0.66
N GLY A 38 -8.88 4.59 1.72
CA GLY A 38 -8.82 3.35 2.49
C GLY A 38 -7.86 2.31 1.89
N TYR A 39 -8.09 1.06 2.27
CA TYR A 39 -7.17 -0.05 2.00
C TYR A 39 -7.91 -1.27 1.44
N ARG A 40 -7.17 -2.13 0.73
CA ARG A 40 -7.58 -3.51 0.41
C ARG A 40 -6.61 -4.46 1.11
N TYR A 41 -7.15 -5.34 1.93
CA TYR A 41 -6.37 -6.37 2.62
C TYR A 41 -6.07 -7.52 1.68
N ARG A 42 -4.85 -8.06 1.75
CA ARG A 42 -4.41 -9.20 0.93
C ARG A 42 -3.40 -10.02 1.71
N GLY A 43 -3.53 -11.34 1.64
CA GLY A 43 -2.54 -12.27 2.15
C GLY A 43 -1.25 -12.22 1.33
N PHE A 44 -0.11 -12.16 2.02
CA PHE A 44 1.23 -12.24 1.43
C PHE A 44 2.06 -13.28 2.18
N ASP A 45 2.37 -14.39 1.51
CA ASP A 45 3.09 -15.50 2.14
C ASP A 45 4.58 -15.20 2.24
N THR A 46 5.10 -15.29 3.47
CA THR A 46 6.52 -15.16 3.77
C THR A 46 7.01 -16.37 4.55
N ARG A 47 8.34 -16.48 4.74
CA ARG A 47 8.92 -17.51 5.63
C ARG A 47 8.50 -17.35 7.09
N ALA A 48 8.11 -16.15 7.51
CA ALA A 48 7.52 -15.91 8.82
C ALA A 48 6.01 -16.21 8.85
N GLY A 49 5.44 -16.71 7.75
CA GLY A 49 4.05 -17.06 7.43
C GLY A 49 3.30 -15.98 6.64
N THR A 50 1.97 -16.14 6.50
CA THR A 50 1.09 -15.20 5.79
C THR A 50 0.90 -13.85 6.51
N LEU A 51 1.31 -12.76 5.87
CA LEU A 51 1.08 -11.40 6.33
C LEU A 51 -0.23 -10.87 5.76
N ASP A 52 -1.03 -10.19 6.57
CA ASP A 52 -2.15 -9.42 6.05
C ASP A 52 -1.68 -8.00 5.74
N VAL A 53 -1.52 -7.69 4.45
CA VAL A 53 -0.99 -6.39 3.99
C VAL A 53 -2.12 -5.46 3.57
N ALA A 54 -2.03 -4.20 4.00
CA ALA A 54 -3.05 -3.19 3.79
C ALA A 54 -2.68 -2.35 2.56
N VAL A 55 -3.03 -2.82 1.36
CA VAL A 55 -2.63 -2.16 0.11
C VAL A 55 -3.43 -0.87 -0.12
N PRO A 56 -2.74 0.25 -0.43
CA PRO A 56 -3.25 1.50 -1.00
C PRO A 56 -4.54 1.43 -1.83
N LYS A 57 -5.62 2.12 -1.48
CA LYS A 57 -6.65 2.50 -2.49
C LYS A 57 -6.51 3.97 -2.82
N LEU A 58 -6.53 4.29 -4.11
CA LEU A 58 -6.59 5.66 -4.61
C LEU A 58 -8.03 6.01 -4.99
N ARG A 59 -8.38 7.30 -4.89
CA ARG A 59 -9.70 7.80 -5.26
C ARG A 59 -9.92 7.75 -6.77
N GLN A 60 -8.87 8.03 -7.54
CA GLN A 60 -8.85 7.87 -8.99
C GLN A 60 -7.73 6.89 -9.40
N GLY A 61 -8.01 6.00 -10.36
CA GLY A 61 -7.06 4.97 -10.78
C GLY A 61 -6.82 3.87 -9.75
N SER A 62 -5.70 3.15 -9.86
CA SER A 62 -5.35 2.06 -8.95
C SER A 62 -3.87 2.09 -8.59
N TYR A 63 -3.56 1.99 -7.30
CA TYR A 63 -2.21 1.65 -6.83
C TYR A 63 -2.05 0.13 -6.74
N PHE A 64 -0.94 -0.39 -7.27
CA PHE A 64 -0.58 -1.80 -7.19
C PHE A 64 0.93 -1.93 -6.91
N PRO A 65 1.33 -2.57 -5.79
CA PRO A 65 2.73 -2.76 -5.44
C PRO A 65 3.28 -3.97 -6.20
N ASP A 66 3.79 -3.75 -7.41
CA ASP A 66 4.34 -4.80 -8.28
C ASP A 66 5.65 -5.41 -7.76
N TRP A 67 6.42 -4.66 -6.98
CA TRP A 67 7.59 -5.16 -6.26
C TRP A 67 7.24 -6.18 -5.15
N LEU A 68 5.99 -6.16 -4.65
CA LEU A 68 5.54 -7.02 -3.56
C LEU A 68 4.63 -8.15 -4.05
N LEU A 69 3.75 -7.88 -5.02
CA LEU A 69 2.66 -8.77 -5.40
C LEU A 69 2.64 -9.00 -6.91
N GLU A 70 2.35 -10.24 -7.30
CA GLU A 70 2.08 -10.58 -8.70
C GLU A 70 0.64 -10.22 -9.09
N ARG A 71 0.46 -9.70 -10.31
CA ARG A 71 -0.88 -9.47 -10.89
C ARG A 71 -1.55 -10.81 -11.16
N TRP A 72 -2.85 -10.87 -10.89
CA TRP A 72 -3.73 -12.04 -11.12
C TRP A 72 -3.48 -13.30 -10.25
N ARG A 73 -2.44 -13.33 -9.43
CA ARG A 73 -2.26 -14.39 -8.44
C ARG A 73 -3.22 -14.20 -7.26
N ARG A 74 -4.09 -15.16 -7.00
CA ARG A 74 -4.83 -15.20 -5.73
C ARG A 74 -3.92 -15.88 -4.70
N ALA A 75 -3.88 -15.33 -3.49
CA ALA A 75 -3.21 -15.98 -2.37
C ALA A 75 -3.86 -17.35 -2.11
#